data_AF-A0AAJ4B3U4-F1
#
_entry.id   AF-A0AAJ4B3U4-F1
#
_cell.length_a   1.000
_cell.length_b   1.000
_cell.length_c   1.000
_cell.angle_alpha   90.00
_cell.angle_beta   90.00
_cell.angle_gamma   90.00
#
_symmetry.space_group_name_H-M   'P 1'
#
loop_
_entity.id
_entity.type
_entity.pdbx_description
1 polymer ?
#
loop_
_entity_poly.entity_id
_entity_poly.type
_entity_poly.pdbx_seq_one_letter_code
_entity_poly.pdbx_strand_id
1 'polypeptide(L)' 'MTQLIEALRATATKWRAGNQEHPGGVVLVWEGVVYGWKNELRDPESERPGAYAVDKAGVVFKA' A
#
# COMPACT_ATOMS: atom_id res chain seq x y z
N MET A 1 12.66 6.60 -9.77
CA MET A 1 12.00 5.44 -9.12
C MET A 1 12.12 5.44 -7.60
N THR A 2 13.30 5.65 -7.03
CA THR A 2 13.55 5.53 -5.57
C THR A 2 12.70 6.47 -4.71
N GLN A 3 12.50 7.72 -5.14
CA GLN A 3 11.68 8.68 -4.38
C GLN A 3 10.19 8.30 -4.32
N LEU A 4 9.64 7.69 -5.37
CA LEU A 4 8.25 7.24 -5.37
C LEU A 4 8.06 6.08 -4.39
N ILE A 5 8.98 5.11 -4.39
CA ILE A 5 8.92 3.96 -3.47
C ILE A 5 9.02 4.43 -2.01
N GLU A 6 9.92 5.36 -1.71
CA GLU A 6 10.04 5.93 -0.36
C GLU A 6 8.77 6.69 0.06
N ALA A 7 8.16 7.45 -0.84
CA ALA A 7 6.89 8.12 -0.57
C ALA A 7 5.76 7.13 -0.27
N LEU A 8 5.64 6.05 -1.08
CA LEU A 8 4.64 4.99 -0.87
C LEU A 8 4.84 4.29 0.48
N ARG A 9 6.09 4.00 0.86
CA ARG A 9 6.44 3.42 2.16
C ARG A 9 6.08 4.35 3.32
N ALA A 10 6.39 5.63 3.21
CA ALA A 10 6.05 6.62 4.22
C ALA A 10 4.53 6.74 4.40
N THR A 11 3.78 6.80 3.30
CA THR A 11 2.31 6.83 3.31
C THR A 11 1.72 5.58 3.96
N ALA A 12 2.18 4.39 3.59
CA ALA A 12 1.72 3.14 4.18
C ALA A 12 2.06 3.02 5.68
N THR A 13 3.27 3.46 6.06
CA THR A 13 3.71 3.48 7.48
C THR A 13 2.83 4.42 8.31
N LYS A 14 2.55 5.62 7.80
CA LYS A 14 1.67 6.59 8.46
C LYS A 14 0.27 6.03 8.68
N TRP A 15 -0.29 5.36 7.67
CA TRP A 15 -1.61 4.74 7.80
C TRP A 15 -1.61 3.61 8.85
N ARG A 16 -0.61 2.74 8.84
CA ARG A 16 -0.50 1.64 9.82
C ARG A 16 -0.37 2.13 11.26
N ALA A 17 0.34 3.24 11.49
CA ALA A 17 0.44 3.83 12.82
C ALA A 17 -0.92 4.27 13.38
N GLY A 18 -1.85 4.69 12.50
CA GLY A 18 -3.22 5.06 12.88
C GLY A 18 -4.22 3.90 12.89
N ASN A 19 -3.86 2.74 12.34
CA ASN A 19 -4.79 1.62 12.09
C ASN A 19 -4.28 0.30 12.68
N GLN A 20 -4.01 0.31 14.00
CA GLN A 20 -3.38 -0.80 14.74
C GLN A 20 -4.20 -2.10 14.77
N GLU A 21 -5.51 -2.02 14.51
CA GLU A 21 -6.39 -3.19 14.44
C GLU A 21 -6.08 -4.09 13.23
N HIS A 22 -5.41 -3.55 12.20
CA HIS A 22 -5.05 -4.27 10.97
C HIS A 22 -3.51 -4.34 10.80
N PRO A 23 -2.77 -5.09 11.66
CA PRO A 23 -1.31 -5.10 11.68
C PRO A 23 -0.66 -5.86 10.51
N GLY A 24 -1.45 -6.62 9.75
CA GLY A 24 -1.01 -7.42 8.60
C GLY A 24 -1.37 -6.78 7.26
N GLY A 25 -1.32 -7.58 6.20
CA GLY A 25 -1.86 -7.21 4.90
C GLY A 25 -1.11 -6.13 4.12
N VAL A 26 -1.73 -5.75 3.00
CA VAL A 26 -1.23 -4.77 2.04
C VAL A 26 -2.05 -3.48 2.14
N VAL A 27 -1.34 -2.34 2.14
CA VAL A 27 -1.95 -1.02 2.07
C VAL A 27 -1.97 -0.60 0.61
N LEU A 28 -3.14 -0.22 0.11
CA LEU A 28 -3.33 0.19 -1.27
C LEU A 28 -3.27 1.73 -1.36
N VAL A 29 -2.35 2.22 -2.19
CA VAL A 29 -2.07 3.65 -2.39
C VAL A 29 -2.32 4.01 -3.84
N TRP A 30 -3.07 5.09 -4.08
CA TRP A 30 -3.35 5.62 -5.42
C TRP A 30 -3.21 7.14 -5.39
N GLU A 31 -2.48 7.70 -6.37
CA GLU A 31 -2.17 9.14 -6.42
C GLU A 31 -1.57 9.68 -5.09
N GLY A 32 -0.79 8.86 -4.39
CA GLY A 32 -0.16 9.21 -3.12
C GLY A 32 -1.05 9.09 -1.87
N VAL A 33 -2.31 8.67 -2.01
CA VAL A 33 -3.28 8.55 -0.91
C VAL A 33 -3.65 7.09 -0.67
N VAL A 34 -3.74 6.68 0.60
CA VAL A 34 -4.27 5.35 0.95
C VAL A 34 -5.76 5.31 0.64
N TYR A 35 -6.19 4.41 -0.24
CA TYR A 35 -7.60 4.21 -0.55
C TYR A 35 -8.16 2.92 0.04
N GLY A 36 -7.31 2.01 0.51
CA GLY A 36 -7.77 0.75 1.08
C GLY A 36 -6.68 -0.08 1.74
N TRP A 37 -7.12 -1.15 2.37
CA TRP A 37 -6.28 -2.19 2.95
C TRP A 37 -6.89 -3.56 2.65
N LYS A 38 -6.05 -4.55 2.40
CA LYS A 38 -6.46 -5.96 2.21
C LYS A 38 -5.57 -6.87 3.04
N ASN A 39 -6.13 -7.95 3.56
CA ASN A 39 -5.37 -8.99 4.26
C ASN A 39 -4.33 -9.68 3.35
N GLU A 40 -4.64 -9.83 2.06
CA GLU A 40 -3.74 -10.36 1.04
C GLU A 40 -4.10 -9.79 -0.35
N LEU A 41 -3.10 -9.60 -1.21
CA LEU A 41 -3.31 -9.17 -2.59
C LEU A 41 -3.63 -10.40 -3.45
N ARG A 42 -4.91 -10.59 -3.79
CA ARG A 42 -5.35 -11.76 -4.57
C ARG A 42 -5.23 -11.55 -6.07
N ASP A 43 -5.56 -10.35 -6.54
CA ASP A 43 -5.55 -10.01 -7.95
C ASP A 43 -5.17 -8.53 -8.13
N PRO A 44 -3.93 -8.24 -8.57
CA PRO A 44 -3.48 -6.88 -8.88
C PRO A 44 -4.34 -6.22 -9.98
N GLU A 45 -4.73 -6.97 -11.01
CA GLU A 45 -5.43 -6.43 -12.18
C GLU A 45 -6.86 -5.94 -11.88
N SER A 46 -7.41 -6.35 -10.73
CA SER A 46 -8.69 -5.86 -10.21
C SER A 46 -8.57 -4.50 -9.49
N GLU A 47 -7.35 -3.97 -9.31
CA GLU A 47 -7.11 -2.68 -8.68
C GLU A 47 -7.16 -1.52 -9.68
N ARG A 48 -7.22 -0.28 -9.15
CA ARG A 48 -7.24 0.92 -10.00
C ARG A 48 -5.94 1.00 -10.82
N PRO A 49 -6.00 1.30 -12.12
CA PRO A 49 -4.80 1.52 -12.92
C PRO A 49 -3.87 2.55 -12.27
N GLY A 50 -2.63 2.16 -11.99
CA GLY A 50 -1.64 3.01 -11.33
C GLY A 50 -1.67 2.98 -9.80
N ALA A 51 -2.46 2.09 -9.19
CA ALA A 51 -2.38 1.82 -7.77
C ALA A 51 -1.08 1.07 -7.41
N TYR A 52 -0.69 1.21 -6.16
CA TYR A 52 0.44 0.53 -5.56
C TYR A 52 -0.01 -0.19 -4.30
N ALA A 53 0.38 -1.45 -4.16
CA ALA A 53 0.22 -2.21 -2.93
C ALA A 53 1.53 -2.19 -2.15
N VAL A 54 1.48 -1.82 -0.88
CA VAL A 54 2.64 -1.82 0.03
C VAL A 54 2.41 -2.85 1.13
N ASP A 55 3.22 -3.91 1.13
CA ASP A 55 3.13 -4.94 2.16
C ASP A 55 3.72 -4.47 3.51
N LYS A 56 3.69 -5.36 4.50
CA LYS A 56 4.23 -5.08 5.84
C LYS A 56 5.75 -4.92 5.85
N ALA A 57 6.47 -5.60 4.95
CA ALA A 57 7.91 -5.48 4.81
C ALA A 57 8.34 -4.22 4.03
N GLY A 58 7.38 -3.44 3.51
CA GLY A 58 7.64 -2.26 2.70
C GLY A 58 8.01 -2.59 1.25
N VAL A 59 7.71 -3.81 0.80
CA VAL A 59 7.77 -4.17 -0.62
C VAL A 59 6.59 -3.50 -1.32
N VAL A 60 6.90 -2.87 -2.45
CA VAL A 60 5.93 -2.14 -3.26
C VAL A 60 5.66 -2.93 -4.52
N PHE A 61 4.40 -3.26 -4.74
CA PHE A 61 3.90 -3.89 -5.95
C PHE A 61 3.09 -2.85 -6.72
N LYS A 62 3.26 -2.81 -8.04
CA LYS A 62 2.29 -2.11 -8.88
C LYS A 62 1.06 -3.01 -8.94
N ALA A 63 -0.07 -2.48 -8.51
CA ALA A 63 -1.34 -3.16 -8.60
C ALA A 63 -1.90 -2.98 -10.01
#